data_AF-A0AAE0M043-F1
#
_entry.id   AF-A0AAE0M043-F1
#
_cell.length_a   1.000
_cell.length_b   1.000
_cell.length_c   1.000
_cell.angle_alpha   90.00
_cell.angle_beta   90.00
_cell.angle_gamma   90.00
#
_symmetry.space_group_name_H-M   'P 1'
#
loop_
_entity.id
_entity.type
_entity.pdbx_description
1 polymer ?
#
loop_
_entity_poly.entity_id
_entity_poly.type
_entity_poly.pdbx_seq_one_letter_code
_entity_poly.pdbx_strand_id
1 'polypeptide(L)'
;SSQGSSSNGASLPRKRARQDPSGKDGEQPSRNKKRSDSGSGSTAAQRFLACPYWKREPQRSRDCCKLKLKRIRDVKQHLHRRHTPGFYCEVCYAIFPDDDSHQDHILLSQCRRQPNTQLDGISHAQQRALSRKSNPSLTEEEQWFDIWKILFPAFQHPFSAYIDAELSADLCLFREHWQRTGHEVLLDTLRRHG
;
A
#
# COMPACT_ATOMS: atom_id res chain seq x y z
N SER A 1 -57.62 28.02 4.57
CA SER A 1 -56.68 28.88 5.31
C SER A 1 -55.30 28.75 4.67
N SER A 2 -54.99 29.60 3.70
CA SER A 2 -54.34 30.91 3.86
C SER A 2 -52.81 30.77 3.91
N GLN A 3 -52.17 30.96 2.75
CA GLN A 3 -51.15 32.01 2.47
C GLN A 3 -49.72 31.44 2.69
N GLY A 4 -48.69 31.72 1.90
CA GLY A 4 -48.41 32.66 0.81
C GLY A 4 -46.87 32.73 0.76
N SER A 5 -46.22 32.31 -0.32
CA SER A 5 -45.58 33.17 -1.34
C SER A 5 -44.27 33.90 -0.94
N SER A 6 -43.26 33.71 -1.82
CA SER A 6 -42.27 34.71 -2.30
C SER A 6 -41.13 35.13 -1.36
N SER A 7 -39.90 35.50 -1.78
CA SER A 7 -39.19 35.50 -3.07
C SER A 7 -37.79 36.11 -2.87
N ASN A 8 -36.83 35.74 -3.74
CA ASN A 8 -35.75 36.54 -4.35
C ASN A 8 -34.71 37.31 -3.51
N GLY A 9 -33.45 37.27 -3.98
CA GLY A 9 -32.50 38.37 -3.76
C GLY A 9 -31.02 38.04 -3.93
N ALA A 10 -30.52 38.08 -5.17
CA ALA A 10 -29.10 38.28 -5.46
C ALA A 10 -28.63 39.67 -4.99
N SER A 11 -27.33 39.83 -4.68
CA SER A 11 -26.44 40.97 -5.05
C SER A 11 -25.27 41.18 -4.08
N LEU A 12 -24.03 41.05 -4.58
CA LEU A 12 -22.89 41.93 -4.23
C LEU A 12 -23.14 43.33 -4.87
N PRO A 13 -22.34 44.43 -4.72
CA PRO A 13 -21.07 44.66 -4.02
C PRO A 13 -20.95 46.05 -3.29
N ARG A 14 -19.83 46.32 -2.58
CA ARG A 14 -19.36 47.71 -2.24
C ARG A 14 -17.89 47.66 -1.80
N LYS A 15 -16.86 48.09 -2.53
CA LYS A 15 -16.45 49.40 -3.13
C LYS A 15 -15.87 50.41 -2.11
N ARG A 16 -14.55 50.63 -2.16
CA ARG A 16 -13.80 51.91 -2.02
C ARG A 16 -12.44 51.75 -2.76
N ALA A 17 -12.31 52.20 -4.02
CA ALA A 17 -11.86 53.54 -4.48
C ALA A 17 -10.36 53.78 -4.21
N ARG A 18 -9.46 53.54 -5.18
CA ARG A 18 -9.00 54.38 -6.32
C ARG A 18 -7.81 55.28 -5.97
N GLN A 19 -6.65 55.01 -6.59
CA GLN A 19 -5.81 56.00 -7.27
C GLN A 19 -4.75 55.30 -8.14
N ASP A 20 -4.82 55.57 -9.44
CA ASP A 20 -3.75 55.44 -10.44
C ASP A 20 -3.15 56.85 -10.58
N PRO A 21 -1.85 57.02 -10.90
CA PRO A 21 -1.51 56.98 -12.32
C PRO A 21 -0.09 56.49 -12.70
N SER A 22 0.00 56.03 -13.95
CA SER A 22 1.09 56.23 -14.90
C SER A 22 2.40 55.43 -14.75
N GLY A 23 2.46 54.36 -15.53
CA GLY A 23 3.40 54.22 -16.66
C GLY A 23 4.90 54.11 -16.37
N LYS A 24 5.45 52.91 -16.57
CA LYS A 24 6.66 52.68 -17.38
C LYS A 24 6.97 51.19 -17.53
N ASP A 25 7.34 50.85 -18.75
CA ASP A 25 7.73 49.54 -19.25
C ASP A 25 8.89 48.91 -18.45
N GLY A 26 8.82 47.59 -18.24
CA GLY A 26 9.83 46.86 -17.48
C GLY A 26 9.59 45.34 -17.49
N GLU A 27 9.89 44.74 -18.63
CA GLU A 27 10.04 43.30 -18.84
C GLU A 27 11.04 42.69 -17.83
N GLN A 28 10.62 41.76 -16.95
CA GLN A 28 11.48 40.69 -16.41
C GLN A 28 10.67 39.46 -15.97
N PRO A 29 11.04 38.24 -16.42
CA PRO A 29 10.36 37.01 -16.07
C PRO A 29 10.77 36.51 -14.67
N SER A 30 9.79 35.94 -13.96
CA SER A 30 9.94 35.32 -12.64
C SER A 30 11.02 34.23 -12.65
N ARG A 31 12.09 34.45 -11.88
CA ARG A 31 13.14 33.44 -11.62
C ARG A 31 12.57 32.30 -10.81
N ASN A 32 12.17 31.23 -11.50
CA ASN A 32 11.81 29.96 -10.90
C ASN A 32 13.06 29.38 -10.22
N LYS A 33 13.09 29.39 -8.89
CA LYS A 33 14.20 28.88 -8.06
C LYS A 33 14.20 27.35 -8.15
N LYS A 34 14.78 26.79 -9.22
CA LYS A 34 15.13 25.37 -9.32
C LYS A 34 16.08 25.07 -8.15
N ARG A 35 15.59 24.31 -7.17
CA ARG A 35 16.43 23.73 -6.11
C ARG A 35 17.44 22.81 -6.79
N SER A 36 18.71 23.22 -6.76
CA SER A 36 19.84 22.42 -7.16
C SER A 36 19.93 21.20 -6.25
N ASP A 37 19.77 20.02 -6.85
CA ASP A 37 20.13 18.75 -6.25
C ASP A 37 21.66 18.66 -6.19
N SER A 38 22.22 19.11 -5.08
CA SER A 38 23.61 18.92 -4.73
C SER A 38 23.69 17.69 -3.83
N GLY A 39 23.84 16.52 -4.45
CA GLY A 39 24.04 15.23 -3.80
C GLY A 39 25.16 14.45 -4.48
N SER A 40 26.38 14.65 -3.98
CA SER A 40 27.59 13.94 -4.34
C SER A 40 27.49 12.43 -4.08
N GLY A 41 27.89 11.61 -5.06
CA GLY A 41 28.76 10.46 -4.83
C GLY A 41 28.14 9.17 -4.28
N SER A 42 27.51 8.38 -5.16
CA SER A 42 27.58 6.91 -5.28
C SER A 42 26.35 6.49 -6.10
N THR A 43 26.53 5.87 -7.26
CA THR A 43 25.45 5.17 -7.96
C THR A 43 25.11 3.90 -7.21
N ALA A 44 24.63 4.02 -5.97
CA ALA A 44 24.02 2.92 -5.26
C ALA A 44 22.76 2.55 -6.06
N ALA A 45 22.72 1.32 -6.58
CA ALA A 45 21.56 0.82 -7.30
C ALA A 45 20.30 1.10 -6.47
N GLN A 46 19.30 1.75 -7.09
CA GLN A 46 18.07 2.11 -6.39
C GLN A 46 17.36 0.82 -5.93
N ARG A 47 17.33 0.58 -4.61
CA ARG A 47 16.61 -0.55 -4.01
C ARG A 47 15.12 -0.26 -3.94
N PHE A 48 14.30 -1.30 -4.12
CA PHE A 48 12.85 -1.24 -4.03
C PHE A 48 12.36 -2.15 -2.93
N LEU A 49 11.37 -1.71 -2.15
CA LEU A 49 10.69 -2.54 -1.18
C LEU A 49 9.85 -3.60 -1.89
N ALA A 50 9.80 -4.78 -1.30
CA ALA A 50 8.99 -5.87 -1.80
C ALA A 50 7.54 -5.77 -1.32
N CYS A 51 6.63 -6.38 -2.07
CA CYS A 51 5.30 -6.68 -1.55
C CYS A 51 5.40 -7.79 -0.50
N PRO A 52 4.85 -7.60 0.72
CA PRO A 52 4.82 -8.66 1.75
C PRO A 52 4.14 -9.96 1.31
N TYR A 53 3.03 -9.88 0.55
CA TYR A 53 2.34 -11.07 0.05
C TYR A 53 3.17 -11.83 -0.98
N TRP A 54 3.91 -11.12 -1.83
CA TRP A 54 4.87 -11.76 -2.74
C TRP A 54 6.01 -12.40 -1.96
N LYS A 55 6.61 -11.71 -0.99
CA LYS A 55 7.67 -12.28 -0.13
C LYS A 55 7.22 -13.53 0.64
N ARG A 56 5.96 -13.61 1.07
CA ARG A 56 5.41 -14.76 1.79
C ARG A 56 5.06 -15.91 0.87
N GLU A 57 4.35 -15.62 -0.22
CA GLU A 57 3.80 -16.62 -1.11
C GLU A 57 3.90 -16.15 -2.57
N PRO A 58 5.12 -16.25 -3.16
CA PRO A 58 5.38 -15.67 -4.47
C PRO A 58 4.49 -16.24 -5.58
N GLN A 59 4.04 -17.50 -5.42
CA GLN A 59 3.19 -18.20 -6.37
C GLN A 59 1.80 -17.57 -6.51
N ARG A 60 1.22 -17.05 -5.43
CA ARG A 60 -0.10 -16.41 -5.46
C ARG A 60 -0.05 -14.93 -5.79
N SER A 61 1.11 -14.29 -5.59
CA SER A 61 1.29 -12.85 -5.78
C SER A 61 2.33 -12.51 -6.85
N ARG A 62 2.45 -13.34 -7.90
CA ARG A 62 3.46 -13.20 -8.96
C ARG A 62 3.47 -11.80 -9.59
N ASP A 63 2.30 -11.20 -9.81
CA ASP A 63 2.19 -9.88 -10.42
C ASP A 63 2.81 -8.75 -9.59
N CYS A 64 2.98 -8.98 -8.27
CA CYS A 64 3.56 -7.99 -7.37
C CYS A 64 5.08 -7.89 -7.48
N CYS A 65 5.76 -8.88 -8.09
CA CYS A 65 7.23 -8.90 -8.19
C CYS A 65 7.80 -7.77 -9.05
N LYS A 66 7.00 -7.25 -10.00
CA LYS A 66 7.41 -6.19 -10.93
C LYS A 66 7.22 -4.78 -10.36
N LEU A 67 6.68 -4.66 -9.15
CA LEU A 67 6.36 -3.37 -8.55
C LEU A 67 7.62 -2.67 -8.03
N LYS A 68 7.72 -1.37 -8.32
CA LYS A 68 8.80 -0.50 -7.87
C LYS A 68 8.35 0.34 -6.67
N LEU A 69 8.20 -0.29 -5.50
CA LEU A 69 7.77 0.38 -4.27
C LEU A 69 8.97 1.09 -3.64
N LYS A 70 8.96 2.44 -3.66
CA LYS A 70 10.12 3.24 -3.24
C LYS A 70 10.06 3.69 -1.78
N ARG A 71 8.88 3.68 -1.18
CA ARG A 71 8.62 4.21 0.16
C ARG A 71 7.57 3.35 0.86
N ILE A 72 7.57 3.36 2.19
CA ILE A 72 6.58 2.64 3.01
C ILE A 72 5.13 3.01 2.69
N ARG A 73 4.86 4.28 2.39
CA ARG A 73 3.53 4.71 1.93
C ARG A 73 3.10 4.03 0.63
N ASP A 74 4.03 3.74 -0.26
CA ASP A 74 3.76 3.09 -1.54
C ASP A 74 3.41 1.61 -1.30
N VAL A 75 4.11 0.95 -0.35
CA VAL A 75 3.77 -0.41 0.10
C VAL A 75 2.36 -0.46 0.69
N LYS A 76 2.03 0.44 1.63
CA LYS A 76 0.70 0.52 2.24
C LYS A 76 -0.40 0.77 1.21
N GLN A 77 -0.17 1.69 0.27
CA GLN A 77 -1.10 1.97 -0.80
C GLN A 77 -1.33 0.76 -1.73
N HIS A 78 -0.25 0.05 -2.07
CA HIS A 78 -0.32 -1.17 -2.87
C HIS A 78 -1.12 -2.26 -2.17
N LEU A 79 -0.80 -2.54 -0.89
CA LEU A 79 -1.51 -3.49 -0.06
C LEU A 79 -3.01 -3.22 -0.03
N HIS A 80 -3.39 -1.96 0.19
CA HIS A 80 -4.79 -1.56 0.20
C HIS A 80 -5.51 -1.82 -1.14
N ARG A 81 -4.84 -1.60 -2.28
CA ARG A 81 -5.48 -1.74 -3.61
C ARG A 81 -5.51 -3.17 -4.14
N ARG A 82 -4.56 -4.01 -3.73
CA ARG A 82 -4.35 -5.34 -4.34
C ARG A 82 -4.62 -6.50 -3.40
N HIS A 83 -4.56 -6.27 -2.09
CA HIS A 83 -4.67 -7.33 -1.11
C HIS A 83 -5.80 -7.09 -0.09
N THR A 84 -6.52 -5.98 -0.16
CA THR A 84 -7.74 -5.76 0.64
C THR A 84 -8.97 -6.11 -0.18
N PRO A 85 -9.75 -7.14 0.19
CA PRO A 85 -11.03 -7.41 -0.46
C PRO A 85 -12.00 -6.26 -0.21
N GLY A 86 -12.80 -5.92 -1.23
CA GLY A 86 -13.75 -4.81 -1.18
C GLY A 86 -14.94 -5.09 -0.26
N PHE A 87 -15.63 -6.20 -0.54
CA PHE A 87 -16.84 -6.61 0.18
C PHE A 87 -16.62 -8.03 0.73
N TYR A 88 -16.59 -8.19 2.04
CA TYR A 88 -16.46 -9.50 2.66
C TYR A 88 -17.18 -9.57 4.00
N CYS A 89 -17.75 -10.74 4.31
CA CYS A 89 -18.44 -10.95 5.57
C CYS A 89 -17.44 -11.15 6.72
N GLU A 90 -17.54 -10.39 7.81
CA GLU A 90 -16.65 -10.54 8.97
C GLU A 90 -16.89 -11.86 9.74
N VAL A 91 -18.05 -12.49 9.58
CA VAL A 91 -18.37 -13.77 10.25
C VAL A 91 -17.75 -14.94 9.49
N CYS A 92 -18.12 -15.12 8.21
CA CYS A 92 -17.73 -16.30 7.43
C CYS A 92 -16.57 -16.05 6.45
N TYR A 93 -16.11 -14.81 6.27
CA TYR A 93 -15.06 -14.40 5.33
C TYR A 93 -15.35 -14.69 3.85
N ALA A 94 -16.60 -14.95 3.48
CA ALA A 94 -17.01 -14.94 2.08
C ALA A 94 -16.76 -13.54 1.48
N ILE A 95 -16.15 -13.51 0.29
CA ILE A 95 -15.87 -12.29 -0.48
C ILE A 95 -16.91 -12.17 -1.58
N PHE A 96 -17.43 -10.96 -1.77
CA PHE A 96 -18.51 -10.64 -2.69
C PHE A 96 -18.00 -9.69 -3.79
N PRO A 97 -18.57 -9.78 -5.01
CA PRO A 97 -18.18 -8.92 -6.12
C PRO A 97 -18.64 -7.47 -5.94
N ASP A 98 -19.74 -7.24 -5.21
CA ASP A 98 -20.40 -5.95 -5.05
C ASP A 98 -21.02 -5.79 -3.65
N ASP A 99 -21.43 -4.56 -3.33
CA ASP A 99 -22.03 -4.23 -2.03
C ASP A 99 -23.42 -4.87 -1.86
N ASP A 100 -24.23 -4.91 -2.92
CA ASP A 100 -25.60 -5.41 -2.85
C ASP A 100 -25.64 -6.89 -2.43
N SER A 101 -24.85 -7.75 -3.08
CA SER A 101 -24.73 -9.17 -2.72
C SER A 101 -24.16 -9.39 -1.32
N HIS A 102 -23.28 -8.50 -0.86
CA HIS A 102 -22.75 -8.52 0.49
C HIS A 102 -23.81 -8.09 1.52
N GLN A 103 -24.59 -7.05 1.25
CA GLN A 103 -25.69 -6.61 2.11
C GLN A 103 -26.77 -7.69 2.22
N ASP A 104 -27.17 -8.28 1.11
CA ASP A 104 -28.13 -9.39 1.09
C ASP A 104 -27.66 -10.55 1.97
N HIS A 105 -26.37 -10.92 1.87
CA HIS A 105 -25.77 -11.94 2.73
C HIS A 105 -25.84 -11.58 4.21
N ILE A 106 -25.52 -10.33 4.58
CA ILE A 106 -25.59 -9.85 5.97
C ILE A 106 -27.04 -9.88 6.47
N LEU A 107 -27.99 -9.38 5.68
CA LEU A 107 -29.41 -9.30 6.04
C LEU A 107 -30.02 -10.69 6.26
N LEU A 108 -29.65 -11.69 5.46
CA LEU A 108 -30.08 -13.07 5.66
C LEU A 108 -29.57 -13.65 6.98
N SER A 109 -28.40 -13.20 7.47
CA SER A 109 -27.82 -13.58 8.78
C SER A 109 -27.71 -15.09 9.02
N GLN A 110 -27.58 -15.88 7.96
CA GLN A 110 -27.55 -17.35 8.01
C GLN A 110 -26.15 -17.95 7.96
N CYS A 111 -25.11 -17.13 7.76
CA CYS A 111 -23.76 -17.63 7.63
C CYS A 111 -23.14 -18.04 8.97
N ARG A 112 -22.22 -19.00 8.92
CA ARG A 112 -21.43 -19.45 10.07
C ARG A 112 -19.97 -19.54 9.67
N ARG A 113 -19.09 -19.23 10.62
CA ARG A 113 -17.64 -19.41 10.44
C ARG A 113 -17.31 -20.89 10.43
N GLN A 114 -16.79 -21.38 9.32
CA GLN A 114 -16.28 -22.76 9.27
C GLN A 114 -14.92 -22.84 9.99
N PRO A 115 -14.62 -23.95 10.68
CA PRO A 115 -13.30 -24.18 11.26
C PRO A 115 -12.20 -23.97 10.21
N ASN A 116 -11.09 -23.34 10.60
CA ASN A 116 -9.94 -23.05 9.74
C ASN A 116 -10.17 -22.06 8.59
N THR A 117 -11.34 -21.42 8.48
CA THR A 117 -11.54 -20.37 7.47
C THR A 117 -10.68 -19.16 7.80
N GLN A 118 -9.83 -18.76 6.85
CA GLN A 118 -9.05 -17.53 6.91
C GLN A 118 -9.50 -16.60 5.79
N LEU A 119 -9.51 -15.30 6.07
CA LEU A 119 -9.78 -14.29 5.05
C LEU A 119 -8.68 -14.33 3.99
N ASP A 120 -9.06 -14.40 2.72
CA ASP A 120 -8.13 -14.24 1.62
C ASP A 120 -7.82 -12.76 1.37
N GLY A 121 -6.87 -12.24 2.13
CA GLY A 121 -6.42 -10.85 2.03
C GLY A 121 -6.27 -10.16 3.38
N ILE A 122 -6.38 -8.82 3.35
CA ILE A 122 -6.20 -7.93 4.50
C ILE A 122 -7.56 -7.65 5.12
N SER A 123 -7.73 -8.01 6.39
CA SER A 123 -8.94 -7.67 7.15
C SER A 123 -9.05 -6.16 7.42
N HIS A 124 -10.26 -5.67 7.68
CA HIS A 124 -10.49 -4.29 8.11
C HIS A 124 -9.67 -3.91 9.35
N ALA A 125 -9.46 -4.82 10.30
CA ALA A 125 -8.61 -4.58 11.45
C ALA A 125 -7.14 -4.34 11.06
N GLN A 126 -6.58 -5.18 10.18
CA GLN A 126 -5.24 -5.01 9.66
C GLN A 126 -5.12 -3.75 8.81
N GLN A 127 -6.11 -3.45 7.97
CA GLN A 127 -6.16 -2.24 7.14
C GLN A 127 -6.13 -0.97 8.02
N ARG A 128 -6.89 -0.95 9.12
CA ARG A 128 -6.86 0.14 10.11
C ARG A 128 -5.51 0.24 10.82
N ALA A 129 -4.83 -0.88 11.08
CA ALA A 129 -3.49 -0.86 11.64
C ALA A 129 -2.46 -0.30 10.63
N LEU A 130 -2.57 -0.69 9.35
CA LEU A 130 -1.70 -0.23 8.27
C LEU A 130 -1.88 1.26 7.93
N SER A 131 -3.09 1.81 8.09
CA SER A 131 -3.37 3.23 7.81
C SER A 131 -2.67 4.19 8.79
N ARG A 132 -2.24 3.70 9.96
CA ARG A 132 -1.49 4.49 10.94
C ARG A 132 -0.15 4.94 10.35
N LYS A 133 0.30 6.13 10.72
CA LYS A 133 1.61 6.64 10.31
C LYS A 133 2.70 5.74 10.87
N SER A 134 3.67 5.38 10.04
CA SER A 134 4.84 4.61 10.48
C SER A 134 5.71 5.45 11.42
N ASN A 135 6.40 4.80 12.36
CA ASN A 135 7.30 5.49 13.28
C ASN A 135 8.48 6.10 12.49
N PRO A 136 8.63 7.44 12.48
CA PRO A 136 9.69 8.09 11.71
C PRO A 136 11.10 7.84 12.27
N SER A 137 11.24 7.33 13.50
CA SER A 137 12.55 7.00 14.08
C SER A 137 13.12 5.67 13.56
N LEU A 138 12.29 4.83 12.93
CA LEU A 138 12.71 3.54 12.39
C LEU A 138 13.23 3.69 10.98
N THR A 139 14.19 2.84 10.61
CA THR A 139 14.65 2.68 9.23
C THR A 139 13.51 2.21 8.33
N GLU A 140 13.68 2.37 7.01
CA GLU A 140 12.68 1.92 6.05
C GLU A 140 12.40 0.41 6.15
N GLU A 141 13.46 -0.38 6.33
CA GLU A 141 13.35 -1.84 6.46
C GLU A 141 12.63 -2.25 7.76
N GLU A 142 12.92 -1.60 8.88
CA GLU A 142 12.19 -1.84 10.15
C GLU A 142 10.71 -1.48 10.05
N GLN A 143 10.38 -0.35 9.41
CA GLN A 143 8.98 0.03 9.16
C GLN A 143 8.27 -1.00 8.26
N TRP A 144 9.00 -1.61 7.32
CA TRP A 144 8.47 -2.70 6.49
C TRP A 144 8.24 -3.96 7.32
N PHE A 145 9.15 -4.30 8.25
CA PHE A 145 8.93 -5.43 9.16
C PHE A 145 7.74 -5.22 10.11
N ASP A 146 7.45 -3.99 10.51
CA ASP A 146 6.22 -3.70 11.25
C ASP A 146 4.96 -3.94 10.41
N ILE A 147 4.98 -3.63 9.12
CA ILE A 147 3.91 -4.02 8.18
C ILE A 147 3.80 -5.55 8.13
N TRP A 148 4.91 -6.27 8.04
CA TRP A 148 4.90 -7.74 8.03
C TRP A 148 4.22 -8.32 9.27
N LYS A 149 4.57 -7.84 10.47
CA LYS A 149 3.97 -8.31 11.72
C LYS A 149 2.45 -8.10 11.77
N ILE A 150 1.96 -7.02 11.18
CA ILE A 150 0.52 -6.75 11.08
C ILE A 150 -0.16 -7.76 10.14
N LEU A 151 0.46 -8.03 8.98
CA LEU A 151 -0.11 -8.90 7.95
C LEU A 151 -0.06 -10.38 8.32
N PHE A 152 1.07 -10.81 8.89
CA PHE A 152 1.42 -12.22 9.09
C PHE A 152 1.94 -12.45 10.51
N PRO A 153 1.13 -12.20 11.56
CA PRO A 153 1.58 -12.25 12.95
C PRO A 153 2.11 -13.63 13.39
N ALA A 154 1.69 -14.70 12.73
CA ALA A 154 2.14 -16.07 13.00
C ALA A 154 3.43 -16.46 12.25
N PHE A 155 3.97 -15.58 11.40
CA PHE A 155 5.12 -15.88 10.55
C PHE A 155 6.28 -14.95 10.84
N GLN A 156 7.49 -15.51 10.88
CA GLN A 156 8.71 -14.71 10.90
C GLN A 156 8.83 -13.91 9.60
N HIS A 157 9.34 -12.68 9.71
CA HIS A 157 9.59 -11.85 8.54
C HIS A 157 10.80 -12.36 7.76
N PRO A 158 10.88 -12.11 6.44
CA PRO A 158 12.06 -12.45 5.66
C PRO A 158 13.28 -11.68 6.16
N PHE A 159 14.46 -12.15 5.77
CA PHE A 159 15.74 -11.53 6.11
C PHE A 159 15.86 -10.10 5.57
N SER A 160 15.19 -9.77 4.47
CA SER A 160 15.20 -8.43 3.90
C SER A 160 13.84 -7.98 3.37
N ALA A 161 13.57 -6.68 3.52
CA ALA A 161 12.38 -6.00 3.01
C ALA A 161 12.43 -5.69 1.50
N TYR A 162 13.59 -5.85 0.85
CA TYR A 162 13.81 -5.36 -0.51
C TYR A 162 13.66 -6.47 -1.58
N ILE A 163 13.39 -6.04 -2.81
CA ILE A 163 13.51 -6.85 -4.02
C ILE A 163 14.98 -6.79 -4.46
N ASP A 164 15.57 -7.94 -4.78
CA ASP A 164 16.88 -7.98 -5.44
C ASP A 164 16.72 -7.54 -6.89
N ALA A 165 16.95 -6.25 -7.14
CA ALA A 165 16.72 -5.61 -8.44
C ALA A 165 17.63 -6.14 -9.57
N GLU A 166 18.70 -6.86 -9.24
CA GLU A 166 19.66 -7.46 -10.18
C GLU A 166 19.27 -8.89 -10.59
N LEU A 167 18.32 -9.51 -9.89
CA LEU A 167 17.90 -10.87 -10.17
C LEU A 167 16.63 -10.85 -11.03
N SER A 168 16.57 -11.74 -12.02
CA SER A 168 15.34 -12.03 -12.74
C SER A 168 14.25 -12.48 -11.76
N ALA A 169 12.98 -12.32 -12.12
CA ALA A 169 11.87 -12.78 -11.27
C ALA A 169 12.04 -14.26 -10.90
N ASP A 170 12.53 -15.09 -11.81
CA ASP A 170 12.81 -16.51 -11.58
C ASP A 170 13.95 -16.75 -10.58
N LEU A 171 15.01 -15.94 -10.62
CA LEU A 171 16.11 -16.03 -9.65
C LEU A 171 15.69 -15.52 -8.26
N CYS A 172 14.86 -14.48 -8.20
CA CYS A 172 14.22 -14.04 -6.95
C CYS A 172 13.39 -15.17 -6.34
N LEU A 173 12.54 -15.83 -7.16
CA LEU A 173 11.74 -16.98 -6.74
C LEU A 173 12.61 -18.15 -6.26
N PHE A 174 13.68 -18.47 -6.99
CA PHE A 174 14.62 -19.54 -6.62
C PHE A 174 15.33 -19.23 -5.30
N ARG A 175 15.86 -18.02 -5.13
CA ARG A 175 16.54 -17.59 -3.90
C ARG A 175 15.60 -17.66 -2.71
N GLU A 176 14.37 -17.17 -2.84
CA GLU A 176 13.39 -17.21 -1.75
C GLU A 176 12.94 -18.64 -1.43
N HIS A 177 12.76 -19.49 -2.45
CA HIS A 177 12.46 -20.91 -2.24
C HIS A 177 13.61 -21.61 -1.50
N TRP A 178 14.84 -21.48 -1.99
CA TRP A 178 16.03 -22.03 -1.37
C TRP A 178 16.23 -21.53 0.06
N GLN A 179 15.91 -20.27 0.35
CA GLN A 179 15.99 -19.74 1.71
C GLN A 179 14.96 -20.37 2.65
N ARG A 180 13.80 -20.82 2.15
CA ARG A 180 12.75 -21.45 2.96
C ARG A 180 12.95 -22.96 3.12
N THR A 181 13.39 -23.66 2.07
CA THR A 181 13.44 -25.13 2.02
C THR A 181 14.86 -25.69 1.88
N GLY A 182 15.85 -24.85 1.58
CA GLY A 182 17.21 -25.27 1.25
C GLY A 182 17.91 -26.02 2.38
N HIS A 183 17.57 -25.74 3.65
CA HIS A 183 18.09 -26.50 4.79
C HIS A 183 17.60 -27.96 4.79
N GLU A 184 16.34 -28.20 4.43
CA GLU A 184 15.80 -29.56 4.31
C GLU A 184 16.45 -30.32 3.14
N VAL A 185 16.68 -29.64 2.01
CA VAL A 185 17.37 -30.21 0.85
C VAL A 185 18.83 -30.55 1.17
N LEU A 186 19.55 -29.66 1.88
CA LEU A 186 20.92 -29.90 2.34
C LEU A 186 20.98 -31.08 3.32
N LEU A 187 20.06 -31.14 4.29
CA LEU A 187 20.00 -32.24 5.25
C LEU A 187 19.68 -33.58 4.59
N ASP A 188 18.76 -33.62 3.62
CA ASP A 188 18.46 -34.83 2.84
C ASP A 188 19.66 -35.28 2.00
N THR A 189 20.38 -34.35 1.38
CA THR A 189 21.59 -34.67 0.60
C THR A 189 22.71 -35.22 1.48
N LEU A 190 22.95 -34.59 2.64
CA LEU A 190 23.95 -35.04 3.60
C LEU A 190 23.62 -36.41 4.21
N ARG A 191 22.34 -36.75 4.38
CA ARG A 191 21.90 -38.09 4.83
C ARG A 191 21.99 -39.17 3.76
N ARG A 192 21.91 -38.81 2.48
CA ARG A 192 21.99 -39.77 1.36
C ARG A 192 23.42 -40.09 0.94
N HIS A 193 24.35 -39.18 1.22
CA HIS A 193 25.75 -39.27 0.77
C HIS A 193 26.79 -39.22 1.90
N GLY A 194 26.35 -39.24 3.17
CA GLY A 194 27.19 -39.45 4.36
C GLY A 194 26.89 -40.79 4.98
#